data_AF-A0A2N8S519-F1
#
_entry.id   AF-A0A2N8S519-F1
#
_cell.length_a   1.000
_cell.length_b   1.000
_cell.length_c   1.000
_cell.angle_alpha   90.00
_cell.angle_beta   90.00
_cell.angle_gamma   90.00
#
_symmetry.space_group_name_H-M   'P 1'
#
loop_
_entity.id
_entity.type
_entity.pdbx_description
1 polymer ?
#
loop_
_entity_poly.entity_id
_entity_poly.type
_entity_poly.pdbx_seq_one_letter_code
_entity_poly.pdbx_strand_id
1 'polypeptide(L)'
;MHLVCPAGSLPALKAAVQQGADAIYVGFRDDTNARHFAGLNLDEKQLDKGLQLIREKGRQLYIAVNTYAQPDGWNRWQRAVDQAADMGVDALIAADPGVLGYASKRHPKLNLHLSVQGSATNAAALAFYQERYGINRAVLPRVLSLKQVKQVAASSPVPIEVFAFGSLCIMAEGRCHLSSYLTGESPNLCGVCSPAKAVRWSEEPEGLTSRLNDVLIDRYAEGESAGYPTLCKGRFMVNGQRFHALEEPTSLNTLDLIPELAAIGVTAMKIEGRQRSPAYVEQVTRVWRAALDSYLKAPQRYAVEPGWRQVLDGLSEGSQTTLGAYHRAWQ
;
A
#
# COMPACT_ATOMS: atom_id res chain seq x y z
N MET A 1 16.12 5.19 8.59
CA MET A 1 14.76 5.08 8.04
C MET A 1 14.31 3.64 8.18
N HIS A 2 13.09 3.41 8.68
CA HIS A 2 12.53 2.07 8.86
C HIS A 2 12.01 1.52 7.53
N LEU A 3 12.28 0.26 7.23
CA LEU A 3 11.70 -0.45 6.10
C LEU A 3 10.42 -1.18 6.54
N VAL A 4 9.27 -0.77 5.99
CA VAL A 4 7.94 -1.31 6.31
C VAL A 4 7.45 -2.15 5.14
N CYS A 5 7.45 -3.48 5.29
CA CYS A 5 7.15 -4.41 4.21
C CYS A 5 5.76 -5.07 4.32
N PRO A 6 5.09 -5.33 3.18
CA PRO A 6 3.78 -5.98 3.17
C PRO A 6 3.91 -7.50 3.35
N ALA A 7 2.90 -8.11 3.95
CA ALA A 7 2.65 -9.54 3.78
C ALA A 7 1.15 -9.86 3.73
N GLY A 8 0.74 -10.56 2.67
CA GLY A 8 -0.62 -11.12 2.56
C GLY A 8 -0.68 -12.61 2.90
N SER A 9 0.42 -13.24 3.30
CA SER A 9 0.49 -14.65 3.69
C SER A 9 1.65 -14.89 4.64
N LEU A 10 1.62 -16.01 5.39
CA LEU A 10 2.72 -16.38 6.29
C LEU A 10 4.07 -16.59 5.56
N PRO A 11 4.14 -17.19 4.35
CA PRO A 11 5.39 -17.25 3.59
C PRO A 11 5.93 -15.87 3.20
N ALA A 12 5.07 -14.94 2.79
CA ALA A 12 5.49 -13.57 2.48
C ALA A 12 6.01 -12.83 3.73
N LEU A 13 5.36 -13.04 4.89
CA LEU A 13 5.82 -12.50 6.17
C LEU A 13 7.22 -13.04 6.52
N LYS A 14 7.42 -14.35 6.41
CA LYS A 14 8.73 -14.99 6.63
C LYS A 14 9.81 -14.41 5.73
N ALA A 15 9.49 -14.22 4.44
CA ALA A 15 10.40 -13.62 3.48
C ALA A 15 10.78 -12.18 3.87
N ALA A 16 9.81 -11.33 4.22
CA ALA A 16 10.07 -9.96 4.67
C ALA A 16 10.98 -9.91 5.91
N VAL A 17 10.68 -10.74 6.91
CA VAL A 17 11.49 -10.84 8.14
C VAL A 17 12.93 -11.29 7.82
N GLN A 18 13.08 -12.33 6.99
CA GLN A 18 14.39 -12.88 6.64
C GLN A 18 15.26 -11.87 5.88
N GLN A 19 14.65 -11.03 5.04
CA GLN A 19 15.36 -10.04 4.23
C GLN A 19 15.55 -8.70 4.96
N GLY A 20 15.23 -8.61 6.26
CA GLY A 20 15.59 -7.48 7.10
C GLY A 20 14.58 -6.33 7.10
N ALA A 21 13.29 -6.60 6.86
CA ALA A 21 12.24 -5.63 7.16
C ALA A 21 12.28 -5.23 8.64
N ASP A 22 12.15 -3.93 8.93
CA ASP A 22 12.08 -3.41 10.30
C ASP A 22 10.68 -3.61 10.89
N ALA A 23 9.65 -3.45 10.05
CA ALA A 23 8.27 -3.75 10.37
C ALA A 23 7.58 -4.49 9.23
N ILE A 24 6.64 -5.37 9.57
CA ILE A 24 5.81 -6.09 8.62
C ILE A 24 4.37 -5.65 8.86
N TYR A 25 3.69 -5.20 7.81
CA TYR A 25 2.27 -4.86 7.88
C TYR A 25 1.39 -5.88 7.15
N VAL A 26 0.35 -6.33 7.84
CA VAL A 26 -0.61 -7.32 7.35
C VAL A 26 -2.04 -6.78 7.49
N GLY A 27 -3.03 -7.54 7.04
CA GLY A 27 -4.45 -7.27 7.28
C GLY A 27 -5.13 -8.52 7.81
N PHE A 28 -6.33 -8.37 8.37
CA PHE A 28 -7.18 -9.49 8.69
C PHE A 28 -7.83 -10.06 7.42
N ARG A 29 -8.31 -11.30 7.50
CA ARG A 29 -9.00 -11.98 6.40
C ARG A 29 -10.48 -11.58 6.35
N ASP A 30 -10.72 -10.28 6.21
CA ASP A 30 -12.01 -9.65 6.03
C ASP A 30 -11.86 -8.29 5.32
N ASP A 31 -12.97 -7.56 5.20
CA ASP A 31 -13.07 -6.27 4.50
C ASP A 31 -12.69 -5.06 5.36
N THR A 32 -12.16 -5.26 6.57
CA THR A 32 -11.71 -4.15 7.43
C THR A 32 -10.43 -3.49 6.92
N ASN A 33 -9.83 -4.02 5.86
CA ASN A 33 -8.60 -3.52 5.27
C ASN A 33 -8.63 -3.55 3.74
N ALA A 34 -7.87 -2.63 3.14
CA ALA A 34 -7.64 -2.66 1.71
C ALA A 34 -6.88 -3.94 1.32
N ARG A 35 -7.04 -4.46 0.10
CA ARG A 35 -6.52 -5.78 -0.32
C ARG A 35 -7.28 -6.97 0.27
N HIS A 36 -8.59 -6.86 0.44
CA HIS A 36 -9.46 -7.98 0.81
C HIS A 36 -9.76 -8.84 -0.43
N PHE A 37 -8.87 -9.80 -0.72
CA PHE A 37 -9.07 -10.78 -1.78
C PHE A 37 -9.24 -12.19 -1.18
N ALA A 38 -10.01 -13.04 -1.85
CA ALA A 38 -10.17 -14.42 -1.44
C ALA A 38 -8.81 -15.14 -1.39
N GLY A 39 -8.54 -15.85 -0.28
CA GLY A 39 -7.27 -16.55 -0.06
C GLY A 39 -6.08 -15.66 0.31
N LEU A 40 -6.27 -14.35 0.42
CA LEU A 40 -5.28 -13.40 0.91
C LEU A 40 -5.50 -13.09 2.39
N ASN A 41 -4.46 -12.57 3.03
CA ASN A 41 -4.37 -12.24 4.45
C ASN A 41 -4.31 -13.46 5.38
N LEU A 42 -3.75 -13.24 6.56
CA LEU A 42 -3.46 -14.30 7.52
C LEU A 42 -4.71 -14.59 8.34
N ASP A 43 -4.95 -15.87 8.61
CA ASP A 43 -5.88 -16.26 9.66
C ASP A 43 -5.25 -16.13 11.06
N GLU A 44 -6.04 -16.32 12.10
CA GLU A 44 -5.62 -16.19 13.50
C GLU A 44 -4.39 -17.06 13.82
N LYS A 45 -4.41 -18.35 13.43
CA LYS A 45 -3.29 -19.27 13.68
C LYS A 45 -2.02 -18.85 12.93
N GLN A 46 -2.17 -18.33 11.72
CA GLN A 46 -1.07 -17.82 10.92
C GLN A 46 -0.52 -16.51 11.50
N LEU A 47 -1.39 -15.63 12.02
CA LEU A 47 -1.02 -14.40 12.68
C LEU A 47 -0.23 -14.67 13.96
N ASP A 48 -0.65 -15.62 14.80
CA ASP A 48 0.08 -15.99 16.03
C ASP A 48 1.49 -16.48 15.72
N LYS A 49 1.61 -17.38 14.73
CA LYS A 49 2.92 -17.87 14.25
C LYS A 49 3.77 -16.75 13.66
N GLY A 50 3.15 -15.84 12.92
CA GLY A 50 3.82 -14.68 12.34
C GLY A 50 4.33 -13.71 13.41
N LEU A 51 3.50 -13.42 14.42
CA LEU A 51 3.83 -12.56 15.54
C LEU A 51 4.98 -13.14 16.38
N GLN A 52 4.96 -14.44 16.66
CA GLN A 52 6.06 -15.11 17.35
C GLN A 52 7.38 -14.92 16.57
N LEU A 53 7.38 -15.22 15.28
CA LEU A 53 8.57 -15.06 14.43
C LEU A 53 9.08 -13.60 14.39
N ILE A 54 8.17 -12.65 14.27
CA ILE A 54 8.50 -11.21 14.26
C ILE A 54 9.19 -10.81 15.57
N ARG A 55 8.62 -11.23 16.71
CA ARG A 55 9.19 -10.96 18.04
C ARG A 55 10.55 -11.63 18.24
N GLU A 56 10.70 -12.89 17.83
CA GLU A 56 11.98 -13.63 17.87
C GLU A 56 13.09 -12.92 17.10
N LYS A 57 12.74 -12.16 16.06
CA LYS A 57 13.69 -11.39 15.23
C LYS A 57 13.79 -9.92 15.63
N GLY A 58 13.14 -9.50 16.71
CA GLY A 58 13.14 -8.12 17.20
C GLY A 58 12.54 -7.13 16.21
N ARG A 59 11.56 -7.58 15.40
CA ARG A 59 10.87 -6.76 14.40
C ARG A 59 9.48 -6.38 14.88
N GLN A 60 8.83 -5.49 14.13
CA GLN A 60 7.52 -4.96 14.49
C GLN A 60 6.40 -5.55 13.62
N LEU A 61 5.24 -5.82 14.21
CA LEU A 61 4.02 -6.20 13.50
C LEU A 61 3.03 -5.03 13.47
N TYR A 62 2.61 -4.64 12.27
CA TYR A 62 1.54 -3.67 12.08
C TYR A 62 0.30 -4.35 11.49
N ILE A 63 -0.88 -3.94 11.94
CA ILE A 63 -2.16 -4.40 11.38
C ILE A 63 -2.84 -3.23 10.69
N ALA A 64 -3.30 -3.43 9.45
CA ALA A 64 -4.18 -2.48 8.80
C ALA A 64 -5.64 -2.78 9.09
N VAL A 65 -6.37 -1.78 9.59
CA VAL A 65 -7.83 -1.72 9.71
C VAL A 65 -8.24 -0.39 9.06
N ASN A 66 -8.06 -0.33 7.74
CA ASN A 66 -7.94 0.93 7.01
C ASN A 66 -8.96 1.11 5.90
N THR A 67 -10.07 0.37 5.91
CA THR A 67 -11.30 0.70 5.15
C THR A 67 -12.27 1.48 6.04
N TYR A 68 -13.29 2.08 5.43
CA TYR A 68 -14.30 2.87 6.11
C TYR A 68 -15.49 2.00 6.50
N ALA A 69 -15.86 2.06 7.77
CA ALA A 69 -16.98 1.29 8.29
C ALA A 69 -18.31 1.83 7.74
N GLN A 70 -19.28 0.94 7.58
CA GLN A 70 -20.67 1.29 7.35
C GLN A 70 -21.45 1.15 8.67
N PRO A 71 -22.57 1.87 8.84
CA PRO A 71 -23.43 1.70 10.02
C PRO A 71 -23.79 0.22 10.23
N ASP A 72 -24.20 -0.44 9.14
CA ASP A 72 -24.38 -1.88 9.09
C ASP A 72 -23.01 -2.57 9.05
N GLY A 73 -22.62 -3.18 10.16
CA GLY A 73 -21.36 -3.92 10.27
C GLY A 73 -20.27 -3.22 11.07
N TRP A 74 -20.52 -2.05 11.65
CA TRP A 74 -19.57 -1.33 12.54
C TRP A 74 -18.88 -2.23 13.58
N ASN A 75 -19.62 -3.14 14.21
CA ASN A 75 -19.09 -4.10 15.19
C ASN A 75 -17.91 -4.94 14.67
N ARG A 76 -17.79 -5.14 13.34
CA ARG A 76 -16.67 -5.84 12.72
C ARG A 76 -15.37 -5.05 12.85
N TRP A 77 -15.40 -3.74 12.59
CA TRP A 77 -14.24 -2.87 12.78
C TRP A 77 -13.86 -2.74 14.24
N GLN A 78 -14.84 -2.68 15.16
CA GLN A 78 -14.56 -2.71 16.60
C GLN A 78 -13.82 -3.98 17.00
N ARG A 79 -14.31 -5.16 16.56
CA ARG A 79 -13.63 -6.44 16.82
C ARG A 79 -12.23 -6.50 16.21
N ALA A 80 -12.03 -5.98 15.00
CA ALA A 80 -10.70 -5.93 14.39
C ALA A 80 -9.73 -5.04 15.20
N VAL A 81 -10.19 -3.91 15.72
CA VAL A 81 -9.40 -3.06 16.63
C VAL A 81 -9.09 -3.80 17.94
N ASP A 82 -10.10 -4.41 18.56
CA ASP A 82 -9.95 -5.15 19.82
C ASP A 82 -8.97 -6.31 19.66
N GLN A 83 -9.10 -7.09 18.58
CA GLN A 83 -8.18 -8.18 18.26
C GLN A 83 -6.75 -7.69 18.07
N ALA A 84 -6.54 -6.59 17.34
CA ALA A 84 -5.20 -6.02 17.15
C ALA A 84 -4.58 -5.55 18.48
N ALA A 85 -5.39 -4.99 19.39
CA ALA A 85 -4.95 -4.59 20.72
C ALA A 85 -4.61 -5.81 21.61
N ASP A 86 -5.47 -6.83 21.64
CA ASP A 86 -5.30 -8.05 22.43
C ASP A 86 -4.05 -8.85 22.01
N MET A 87 -3.75 -8.86 20.70
CA MET A 87 -2.51 -9.44 20.17
C MET A 87 -1.25 -8.67 20.60
N GLY A 88 -1.38 -7.42 21.04
CA GLY A 88 -0.26 -6.55 21.38
C GLY A 88 0.62 -6.24 20.17
N VAL A 89 0.00 -5.80 19.08
CA VAL A 89 0.70 -5.37 17.86
C VAL A 89 1.39 -4.03 18.06
N ASP A 90 2.48 -3.78 17.32
CA ASP A 90 3.29 -2.57 17.48
C ASP A 90 2.61 -1.32 16.92
N ALA A 91 1.68 -1.47 15.96
CA ALA A 91 0.84 -0.38 15.48
C ALA A 91 -0.43 -0.87 14.76
N LEU A 92 -1.50 -0.09 14.91
CA LEU A 92 -2.70 -0.19 14.08
C LEU A 92 -2.68 0.93 13.03
N ILE A 93 -2.80 0.57 11.75
CA ILE A 93 -2.89 1.50 10.63
C ILE A 93 -4.37 1.68 10.28
N ALA A 94 -4.95 2.85 10.56
CA ALA A 94 -6.37 3.12 10.36
C ALA A 94 -6.62 4.47 9.65
N ALA A 95 -7.81 4.64 9.07
CA ALA A 95 -8.18 5.83 8.27
C ALA A 95 -9.47 6.48 8.75
N ASP A 96 -10.48 5.67 9.03
CA ASP A 96 -11.81 6.11 9.41
C ASP A 96 -11.80 6.81 10.78
N PRO A 97 -12.34 8.03 10.90
CA PRO A 97 -12.40 8.76 12.17
C PRO A 97 -13.16 8.03 13.29
N GLY A 98 -14.16 7.21 12.95
CA GLY A 98 -14.90 6.37 13.91
C GLY A 98 -14.04 5.22 14.43
N VAL A 99 -13.32 4.53 13.53
CA VAL A 99 -12.33 3.49 13.88
C VAL A 99 -11.23 4.07 14.77
N LEU A 100 -10.62 5.18 14.36
CA LEU A 100 -9.59 5.86 15.13
C LEU A 100 -10.11 6.32 16.51
N GLY A 101 -11.32 6.89 16.55
CA GLY A 101 -11.97 7.32 17.80
C GLY A 101 -12.32 6.17 18.73
N TYR A 102 -12.71 5.01 18.20
CA TYR A 102 -12.93 3.81 19.00
C TYR A 102 -11.62 3.28 19.56
N ALA A 103 -10.60 3.14 18.71
CA ALA A 103 -9.28 2.64 19.09
C ALA A 103 -8.62 3.51 20.18
N SER A 104 -8.61 4.83 19.99
CA SER A 104 -7.97 5.75 20.94
C SER A 104 -8.64 5.77 22.32
N LYS A 105 -9.98 5.67 22.36
CA LYS A 105 -10.75 5.65 23.62
C LYS A 105 -10.68 4.30 24.33
N ARG A 106 -10.83 3.21 23.59
CA ARG A 106 -10.95 1.86 24.14
C ARG A 106 -9.60 1.24 24.49
N HIS A 107 -8.57 1.59 23.71
CA HIS A 107 -7.21 1.05 23.81
C HIS A 107 -6.18 2.19 23.77
N PRO A 108 -6.09 3.04 24.80
CA PRO A 108 -5.24 4.25 24.79
C PRO A 108 -3.73 3.97 24.68
N LYS A 109 -3.30 2.70 24.85
CA LYS A 109 -1.92 2.26 24.68
C LYS A 109 -1.62 1.73 23.27
N LEU A 110 -2.65 1.53 22.43
CA LEU A 110 -2.47 1.05 21.08
C LEU A 110 -1.88 2.17 20.23
N ASN A 111 -0.70 1.93 19.66
CA ASN A 111 -0.01 2.88 18.79
C ASN A 111 -0.77 3.04 17.48
N LEU A 112 -1.20 4.26 17.14
CA LEU A 112 -2.06 4.52 15.98
C LEU A 112 -1.27 5.19 14.86
N HIS A 113 -1.30 4.60 13.67
CA HIS A 113 -0.75 5.20 12.45
C HIS A 113 -1.89 5.60 11.52
N LEU A 114 -1.84 6.84 11.01
CA LEU A 114 -2.80 7.29 10.01
C LEU A 114 -2.47 6.66 8.65
N SER A 115 -3.41 5.90 8.13
CA SER A 115 -3.35 5.31 6.80
C SER A 115 -3.40 6.38 5.72
N VAL A 116 -2.82 6.08 4.56
CA VAL A 116 -2.91 6.90 3.35
C VAL A 116 -4.35 7.20 2.92
N GLN A 117 -5.30 6.30 3.25
CA GLN A 117 -6.72 6.53 3.01
C GLN A 117 -7.30 7.70 3.82
N GLY A 118 -6.67 8.10 4.93
CA GLY A 118 -7.04 9.26 5.74
C GLY A 118 -6.73 10.60 5.06
N SER A 119 -5.94 10.58 3.97
CA SER A 119 -5.85 11.69 3.02
C SER A 119 -5.30 13.01 3.59
N ALA A 120 -4.52 12.95 4.66
CA ALA A 120 -3.90 14.13 5.24
C ALA A 120 -2.74 14.63 4.35
N THR A 121 -2.94 15.77 3.71
CA THR A 121 -2.00 16.39 2.75
C THR A 121 -1.31 17.65 3.28
N ASN A 122 -1.61 18.07 4.51
CA ASN A 122 -1.04 19.24 5.15
C ASN A 122 -0.91 19.03 6.67
N ALA A 123 -0.10 19.86 7.33
CA ALA A 123 0.17 19.75 8.76
C ALA A 123 -1.07 19.97 9.64
N ALA A 124 -2.01 20.82 9.24
CA ALA A 124 -3.24 21.06 10.01
C ALA A 124 -4.13 19.81 10.07
N ALA A 125 -4.24 19.07 8.96
CA ALA A 125 -4.92 17.78 8.94
C ALA A 125 -4.22 16.76 9.86
N LEU A 126 -2.89 16.70 9.83
CA LEU A 126 -2.12 15.81 10.72
C LEU A 126 -2.28 16.18 12.20
N ALA A 127 -2.27 17.47 12.53
CA ALA A 127 -2.51 17.97 13.87
C ALA A 127 -3.92 17.60 14.36
N PHE A 128 -4.94 17.76 13.51
CA PHE A 128 -6.29 17.32 13.84
C PHE A 128 -6.33 15.83 14.22
N TYR A 129 -5.74 14.95 13.41
CA TYR A 129 -5.73 13.53 13.73
C TYR A 129 -4.93 13.21 14.99
N GLN A 130 -3.81 13.91 15.22
CA GLN A 130 -3.00 13.73 16.43
C GLN A 130 -3.76 14.19 17.69
N GLU A 131 -4.35 15.38 17.67
CA GLU A 131 -5.08 15.94 18.81
C GLU A 131 -6.33 15.13 19.16
N ARG A 132 -7.05 14.62 18.14
CA ARG A 132 -8.32 13.92 18.35
C ARG A 132 -8.16 12.44 18.66
N TYR A 133 -7.13 11.80 18.10
CA TYR A 133 -6.98 10.35 18.17
C TYR A 133 -5.64 9.89 18.71
N GLY A 134 -4.67 10.78 18.91
CA GLY A 134 -3.35 10.42 19.40
C GLY A 134 -2.52 9.63 18.40
N ILE A 135 -2.69 9.86 17.08
CA ILE A 135 -1.84 9.19 16.09
C ILE A 135 -0.36 9.50 16.35
N ASN A 136 0.51 8.52 16.12
CA ASN A 136 1.95 8.60 16.36
C ASN A 136 2.78 8.62 15.06
N ARG A 137 2.15 8.36 13.91
CA ARG A 137 2.77 8.39 12.57
C ARG A 137 1.70 8.58 11.51
N ALA A 138 2.06 9.17 10.38
CA ALA A 138 1.16 9.29 9.23
C ALA A 138 1.81 8.83 7.92
N VAL A 139 1.07 8.02 7.15
CA VAL A 139 1.44 7.60 5.81
C VAL A 139 0.91 8.62 4.81
N LEU A 140 1.79 9.36 4.14
CA LEU A 140 1.37 10.42 3.23
C LEU A 140 0.78 9.90 1.91
N PRO A 141 -0.22 10.60 1.34
CA PRO A 141 -0.73 10.34 0.00
C PRO A 141 0.33 10.45 -1.09
N ARG A 142 0.32 9.49 -2.03
CA ARG A 142 1.21 9.45 -3.21
C ARG A 142 0.85 10.47 -4.31
N VAL A 143 0.01 11.46 -3.98
CA VAL A 143 -0.40 12.56 -4.88
C VAL A 143 0.39 13.86 -4.63
N LEU A 144 1.20 13.88 -3.56
CA LEU A 144 2.05 15.01 -3.20
C LEU A 144 3.37 14.96 -3.97
N SER A 145 3.83 16.12 -4.43
CA SER A 145 5.18 16.28 -4.96
C SER A 145 6.23 16.27 -3.85
N LEU A 146 7.51 16.09 -4.21
CA LEU A 146 8.61 16.07 -3.22
C LEU A 146 8.69 17.39 -2.45
N LYS A 147 8.43 18.52 -3.13
CA LYS A 147 8.31 19.86 -2.53
C LYS A 147 7.18 19.92 -1.50
N GLN A 148 6.02 19.36 -1.83
CA GLN A 148 4.89 19.32 -0.90
C GLN A 148 5.18 18.38 0.29
N VAL A 149 5.78 17.21 0.06
CA VAL A 149 6.20 16.31 1.14
C VAL A 149 7.18 17.01 2.08
N LYS A 150 8.15 17.77 1.56
CA LYS A 150 9.05 18.60 2.37
C LYS A 150 8.30 19.63 3.24
N GLN A 151 7.31 20.32 2.67
CA GLN A 151 6.51 21.32 3.40
C GLN A 151 5.71 20.67 4.53
N VAL A 152 5.07 19.53 4.27
CA VAL A 152 4.30 18.79 5.27
C VAL A 152 5.22 18.27 6.37
N ALA A 153 6.34 17.62 6.01
CA ALA A 153 7.27 17.06 6.97
C ALA A 153 7.87 18.11 7.92
N ALA A 154 8.19 19.31 7.41
CA ALA A 154 8.79 20.39 8.20
C ALA A 154 7.90 20.89 9.35
N SER A 155 6.58 20.72 9.25
CA SER A 155 5.60 21.18 10.26
C SER A 155 4.72 20.06 10.79
N SER A 156 5.03 18.80 10.46
CA SER A 156 4.24 17.66 10.88
C SER A 156 4.39 17.44 12.39
N PRO A 157 3.29 17.29 13.13
CA PRO A 157 3.36 17.00 14.56
C PRO A 157 3.70 15.53 14.86
N VAL A 158 3.74 14.69 13.82
CA VAL A 158 4.06 13.25 13.91
C VAL A 158 5.08 12.85 12.84
N PRO A 159 5.90 11.81 13.10
CA PRO A 159 6.72 11.18 12.07
C PRO A 159 5.97 10.86 10.78
N ILE A 160 6.64 11.11 9.66
CA ILE A 160 6.11 10.85 8.31
C ILE A 160 6.64 9.53 7.76
N GLU A 161 5.74 8.79 7.13
CA GLU A 161 6.00 7.58 6.34
C GLU A 161 5.55 7.83 4.89
N VAL A 162 6.35 7.34 3.93
CA VAL A 162 6.02 7.44 2.51
C VAL A 162 6.12 6.09 1.83
N PHE A 163 5.41 5.92 0.72
CA PHE A 163 5.60 4.75 -0.13
C PHE A 163 6.91 4.88 -0.91
N ALA A 164 7.66 3.78 -0.93
CA ALA A 164 8.97 3.71 -1.55
C ALA A 164 8.93 2.93 -2.88
N PHE A 165 8.17 1.83 -2.92
CA PHE A 165 8.00 1.03 -4.12
C PHE A 165 6.64 0.34 -4.22
N GLY A 166 6.20 0.10 -5.44
CA GLY A 166 5.07 -0.78 -5.79
C GLY A 166 4.01 -0.09 -6.65
N SER A 167 3.00 -0.86 -7.08
CA SER A 167 1.98 -0.43 -8.05
C SER A 167 1.36 0.93 -7.70
N LEU A 168 1.36 1.84 -8.68
CA LEU A 168 0.60 3.09 -8.60
C LEU A 168 -0.84 2.88 -9.03
N CYS A 169 -1.74 3.59 -8.36
CA CYS A 169 -3.16 3.56 -8.64
C CYS A 169 -3.64 5.00 -8.83
N ILE A 170 -4.66 5.17 -9.66
CA ILE A 170 -5.43 6.42 -9.69
C ILE A 170 -6.36 6.46 -8.48
N MET A 171 -6.27 7.57 -7.75
CA MET A 171 -7.14 7.85 -6.63
C MET A 171 -7.29 9.35 -6.44
N ALA A 172 -8.48 9.79 -6.07
CA ALA A 172 -8.71 11.13 -5.56
C ALA A 172 -8.40 11.08 -4.06
N GLU A 173 -7.27 11.67 -3.66
CA GLU A 173 -6.87 11.77 -2.25
C GLU A 173 -7.00 10.42 -1.53
N GLY A 174 -6.25 9.41 -1.95
CA GLY A 174 -6.26 8.09 -1.28
C GLY A 174 -7.52 7.24 -1.45
N ARG A 175 -8.57 7.73 -2.14
CA ARG A 175 -9.84 7.03 -2.35
C ARG A 175 -10.13 6.77 -3.83
N CYS A 176 -10.73 5.63 -4.13
CA CYS A 176 -11.10 5.25 -5.51
C CYS A 176 -12.62 5.11 -5.65
N HIS A 177 -13.19 5.73 -6.69
CA HIS A 177 -14.62 5.67 -7.02
C HIS A 177 -14.92 4.85 -8.28
N LEU A 178 -13.90 4.53 -9.08
CA LEU A 178 -14.03 3.82 -10.34
C LEU A 178 -14.64 2.42 -10.14
N SER A 179 -14.12 1.68 -9.15
CA SER A 179 -14.66 0.36 -8.80
C SER A 179 -16.09 0.45 -8.28
N SER A 180 -16.41 1.45 -7.44
CA SER A 180 -17.77 1.62 -6.93
C SER A 180 -18.77 1.83 -8.06
N TYR A 181 -18.41 2.68 -9.02
CA TYR A 181 -19.22 2.95 -10.21
C TYR A 181 -19.47 1.68 -11.03
N LEU A 182 -18.43 0.91 -11.28
CA LEU A 182 -18.53 -0.22 -12.20
C LEU A 182 -19.09 -1.50 -11.55
N THR A 183 -18.81 -1.72 -10.27
CA THR A 183 -19.09 -3.00 -9.59
C THR A 183 -20.18 -2.92 -8.53
N GLY A 184 -20.59 -1.70 -8.14
CA GLY A 184 -21.41 -1.48 -6.95
C GLY A 184 -20.64 -1.67 -5.63
N GLU A 185 -19.39 -2.13 -5.66
CA GLU A 185 -18.56 -2.33 -4.48
C GLU A 185 -17.42 -1.31 -4.41
N SER A 186 -17.40 -0.57 -3.31
CA SER A 186 -16.38 0.43 -3.05
C SER A 186 -15.13 -0.21 -2.46
N PRO A 187 -13.93 -0.04 -3.06
CA PRO A 187 -12.69 -0.55 -2.50
C PRO A 187 -12.33 0.12 -1.18
N ASN A 188 -12.90 1.29 -0.92
CA ASN A 188 -12.74 2.01 0.35
C ASN A 188 -13.56 1.38 1.48
N LEU A 189 -14.57 0.57 1.16
CA LEU A 189 -15.45 -0.11 2.11
C LEU A 189 -15.16 -1.61 2.17
N CYS A 190 -15.13 -2.26 1.01
CA CYS A 190 -15.04 -3.71 0.84
C CYS A 190 -13.59 -4.21 0.67
N GLY A 191 -12.63 -3.29 0.55
CA GLY A 191 -11.20 -3.60 0.47
C GLY A 191 -10.71 -4.12 -0.89
N VAL A 192 -11.54 -4.14 -1.94
CA VAL A 192 -11.19 -4.74 -3.24
C VAL A 192 -11.59 -3.83 -4.41
N CYS A 193 -10.66 -3.63 -5.37
CA CYS A 193 -10.89 -2.77 -6.55
C CYS A 193 -11.62 -3.47 -7.70
N SER A 194 -11.57 -4.79 -7.74
CA SER A 194 -12.20 -5.60 -8.78
C SER A 194 -12.56 -6.92 -8.14
N PRO A 195 -13.77 -7.04 -7.56
CA PRO A 195 -14.19 -8.25 -6.87
C PRO A 195 -14.21 -9.42 -7.85
N ALA A 196 -13.72 -10.59 -7.43
CA ALA A 196 -13.63 -11.76 -8.31
C ALA A 196 -14.97 -12.15 -8.98
N LYS A 197 -16.09 -11.96 -8.27
CA LYS A 197 -17.45 -12.21 -8.82
C LYS A 197 -17.83 -11.32 -10.01
N ALA A 198 -17.21 -10.14 -10.10
CA ALA A 198 -17.42 -9.20 -11.19
C ALA A 198 -16.41 -9.40 -12.34
N VAL A 199 -15.37 -10.22 -12.15
CA VAL A 199 -14.36 -10.47 -13.16
C VAL A 199 -14.80 -11.60 -14.09
N ARG A 200 -14.65 -11.39 -15.41
CA ARG A 200 -14.87 -12.40 -16.43
C ARG A 200 -13.67 -12.45 -17.37
N TRP A 201 -13.26 -13.67 -17.70
CA TRP A 201 -12.26 -13.96 -18.72
C TRP A 201 -12.93 -14.74 -19.84
N SER A 202 -12.63 -14.42 -21.10
CA SER A 202 -13.23 -15.10 -22.24
C SER A 202 -12.25 -15.15 -23.40
N GLU A 203 -12.06 -16.34 -23.95
CA GLU A 203 -11.34 -16.54 -25.20
C GLU A 203 -12.25 -16.12 -26.36
N GLU A 204 -11.83 -15.10 -27.10
CA GLU A 204 -12.52 -14.63 -28.30
C GLU A 204 -11.61 -14.82 -29.53
N PRO A 205 -12.14 -14.81 -30.77
CA PRO A 205 -11.34 -15.00 -31.99
C PRO A 205 -10.15 -14.04 -32.13
N GLU A 206 -10.24 -12.86 -31.52
CA GLU A 206 -9.23 -11.79 -31.57
C GLU A 206 -8.27 -11.82 -30.36
N GLY A 207 -8.37 -12.83 -29.49
CA GLY A 207 -7.54 -13.02 -28.30
C GLY A 207 -8.32 -13.02 -26.98
N LEU A 208 -7.60 -13.21 -25.88
CA LEU A 208 -8.15 -13.25 -24.53
C LEU A 208 -8.74 -11.89 -24.16
N THR A 209 -9.95 -11.86 -23.61
CA THR A 209 -10.56 -10.65 -23.07
C THR A 209 -10.71 -10.74 -21.56
N SER A 210 -10.56 -9.58 -20.90
CA SER A 210 -10.91 -9.41 -19.50
C SER A 210 -12.01 -8.36 -19.37
N ARG A 211 -13.04 -8.68 -18.59
CA ARG A 211 -14.15 -7.78 -18.29
C ARG A 211 -14.32 -7.63 -16.80
N LEU A 212 -14.83 -6.46 -16.41
CA LEU A 212 -15.27 -6.16 -15.06
C LEU A 212 -16.74 -5.73 -15.16
N ASN A 213 -17.62 -6.59 -14.66
CA ASN A 213 -19.03 -6.66 -15.06
C ASN A 213 -19.14 -6.67 -16.59
N ASP A 214 -19.94 -5.78 -17.16
CA ASP A 214 -20.20 -5.74 -18.59
C ASP A 214 -19.19 -4.89 -19.38
N VAL A 215 -18.22 -4.26 -18.69
CA VAL A 215 -17.22 -3.41 -19.33
C VAL A 215 -15.99 -4.21 -19.70
N LEU A 216 -15.62 -4.14 -20.99
CA LEU A 216 -14.34 -4.65 -21.49
C LEU A 216 -13.21 -3.80 -20.90
N ILE A 217 -12.35 -4.44 -20.11
CA ILE A 217 -11.17 -3.80 -19.51
C ILE A 217 -10.00 -3.89 -20.48
N ASP A 218 -9.82 -5.07 -21.08
CA ASP A 218 -8.72 -5.27 -22.01
C ASP A 218 -8.96 -6.46 -22.97
N ARG A 219 -8.24 -6.45 -24.08
CA ARG A 219 -8.05 -7.57 -25.00
C ARG A 219 -6.54 -7.79 -25.19
N TYR A 220 -6.09 -8.99 -24.87
CA TYR A 220 -4.69 -9.41 -24.92
C TYR A 220 -4.41 -10.20 -26.19
N ALA A 221 -3.25 -9.93 -26.81
CA ALA A 221 -2.76 -10.75 -27.91
C ALA A 221 -2.27 -12.12 -27.41
N GLU A 222 -2.10 -13.07 -28.32
CA GLU A 222 -1.51 -14.37 -28.00
C GLU A 222 -0.10 -14.20 -27.40
N GLY A 223 0.15 -14.81 -26.25
CA GLY A 223 1.41 -14.70 -25.52
C GLY A 223 1.61 -13.39 -24.73
N GLU A 224 0.67 -12.44 -24.80
CA GLU A 224 0.72 -11.23 -23.98
C GLU A 224 0.35 -11.54 -22.52
N SER A 225 1.12 -10.98 -21.58
CA SER A 225 0.82 -11.13 -20.15
C SER A 225 -0.47 -10.39 -19.78
N ALA A 226 -1.47 -11.13 -19.33
CA ALA A 226 -2.72 -10.56 -18.86
C ALA A 226 -2.64 -10.14 -17.37
N GLY A 227 -2.84 -8.85 -17.11
CA GLY A 227 -2.96 -8.31 -15.75
C GLY A 227 -4.34 -8.55 -15.15
N TYR A 228 -4.44 -8.53 -13.81
CA TYR A 228 -5.75 -8.60 -13.16
C TYR A 228 -6.61 -7.39 -13.57
N PRO A 229 -7.85 -7.59 -14.05
CA PRO A 229 -8.63 -6.52 -14.65
C PRO A 229 -9.03 -5.50 -13.59
N THR A 230 -8.49 -4.30 -13.72
CA THR A 230 -8.86 -3.14 -12.91
C THR A 230 -9.23 -1.99 -13.84
N LEU A 231 -10.33 -1.30 -13.56
CA LEU A 231 -10.87 -0.27 -14.45
C LEU A 231 -9.83 0.81 -14.79
N CYS A 232 -9.07 1.28 -13.80
CA CYS A 232 -8.07 2.32 -14.01
C CYS A 232 -6.90 1.91 -14.90
N LYS A 233 -6.64 0.61 -15.08
CA LYS A 233 -5.54 0.09 -15.89
C LYS A 233 -5.99 -0.52 -17.22
N GLY A 234 -7.28 -0.46 -17.55
CA GLY A 234 -7.78 -0.98 -18.81
C GLY A 234 -7.29 -0.22 -20.03
N ARG A 235 -7.36 -0.86 -21.21
CA ARG A 235 -7.10 -0.23 -22.51
C ARG A 235 -8.42 0.06 -23.21
N PHE A 236 -8.68 1.33 -23.47
CA PHE A 236 -9.97 1.81 -24.00
C PHE A 236 -9.79 2.48 -25.37
N MET A 237 -10.84 2.41 -26.19
CA MET A 237 -10.90 3.14 -27.46
C MET A 237 -11.29 4.60 -27.19
N VAL A 238 -10.38 5.53 -27.43
CA VAL A 238 -10.62 6.98 -27.34
C VAL A 238 -10.20 7.61 -28.65
N ASN A 239 -11.12 8.31 -29.33
CA ASN A 239 -10.88 8.94 -30.63
C ASN A 239 -10.23 8.01 -31.67
N GLY A 240 -10.66 6.73 -31.69
CA GLY A 240 -10.15 5.72 -32.63
C GLY A 240 -8.82 5.08 -32.25
N GLN A 241 -8.23 5.42 -31.11
CA GLN A 241 -6.98 4.83 -30.62
C GLN A 241 -7.21 4.00 -29.36
N ARG A 242 -6.56 2.84 -29.27
CA ARG A 242 -6.59 1.95 -28.10
C ARG A 242 -5.37 2.17 -27.22
N PHE A 243 -5.56 2.65 -26.00
CA PHE A 243 -4.47 2.85 -25.03
C PHE A 243 -5.00 2.88 -23.60
N HIS A 244 -4.10 2.95 -22.61
CA HIS A 244 -4.47 3.14 -21.20
C HIS A 244 -4.98 4.56 -20.97
N ALA A 245 -6.28 4.78 -21.16
CA ALA A 245 -6.87 6.11 -21.14
C ALA A 245 -6.92 6.75 -19.74
N LEU A 246 -6.81 5.95 -18.68
CA LEU A 246 -6.87 6.41 -17.31
C LEU A 246 -5.48 6.43 -16.66
N GLU A 247 -4.85 5.27 -16.52
CA GLU A 247 -3.54 5.13 -15.91
C GLU A 247 -2.79 3.94 -16.52
N GLU A 248 -1.54 4.15 -16.92
CA GLU A 248 -0.68 3.07 -17.40
C GLU A 248 -0.28 2.12 -16.25
N PRO A 249 -0.15 0.81 -16.49
CA PRO A 249 0.42 -0.12 -15.50
C PRO A 249 1.86 0.28 -15.20
N THR A 250 2.11 0.80 -14.00
CA THR A 250 3.41 1.34 -13.60
C THR A 250 3.58 1.22 -12.09
N SER A 251 4.83 1.07 -11.65
CA SER A 251 5.21 1.06 -10.23
C SER A 251 5.90 2.35 -9.81
N LEU A 252 5.59 2.82 -8.60
CA LEU A 252 6.42 3.81 -7.93
C LEU A 252 7.79 3.18 -7.64
N ASN A 253 8.86 3.92 -7.87
CA ASN A 253 10.20 3.54 -7.44
C ASN A 253 10.99 4.77 -6.99
N THR A 254 11.16 4.95 -5.68
CA THR A 254 11.85 6.12 -5.12
C THR A 254 13.27 5.82 -4.65
N LEU A 255 13.93 4.79 -5.19
CA LEU A 255 15.26 4.36 -4.74
C LEU A 255 16.27 5.51 -4.86
N ASP A 256 16.24 6.24 -5.97
CA ASP A 256 17.09 7.40 -6.20
C ASP A 256 16.83 8.55 -5.22
N LEU A 257 15.62 8.63 -4.64
CA LEU A 257 15.21 9.70 -3.73
C LEU A 257 15.52 9.41 -2.25
N ILE A 258 16.22 8.31 -1.94
CA ILE A 258 16.57 7.95 -0.55
C ILE A 258 17.29 9.11 0.17
N PRO A 259 18.32 9.77 -0.40
CA PRO A 259 19.00 10.89 0.26
C PRO A 259 18.08 12.09 0.52
N GLU A 260 17.27 12.48 -0.46
CA GLU A 260 16.35 13.62 -0.35
C GLU A 260 15.26 13.36 0.68
N LEU A 261 14.66 12.17 0.67
CA LEU A 261 13.63 11.77 1.63
C LEU A 261 14.19 11.70 3.06
N ALA A 262 15.43 11.22 3.22
CA ALA A 262 16.12 11.25 4.49
C ALA A 262 16.37 12.68 4.98
N ALA A 263 16.83 13.58 4.09
CA ALA A 263 17.05 14.99 4.42
C ALA A 263 15.76 15.74 4.78
N ILE A 264 14.63 15.33 4.20
CA ILE A 264 13.29 15.83 4.56
C ILE A 264 12.87 15.38 5.97
N GLY A 265 13.48 14.32 6.52
CA GLY A 265 13.10 13.74 7.80
C GLY A 265 12.02 12.66 7.69
N VAL A 266 11.85 12.05 6.51
CA VAL A 266 11.00 10.86 6.36
C VAL A 266 11.57 9.73 7.21
N THR A 267 10.73 9.18 8.11
CA THR A 267 11.18 8.19 9.10
C THR A 267 11.05 6.75 8.63
N ALA A 268 10.12 6.49 7.70
CA ALA A 268 9.81 5.15 7.23
C ALA A 268 9.52 5.10 5.72
N MET A 269 10.01 4.03 5.11
CA MET A 269 9.86 3.68 3.70
C MET A 269 8.95 2.45 3.60
N LYS A 270 7.78 2.64 3.03
CA LYS A 270 6.75 1.60 2.93
C LYS A 270 6.72 0.98 1.54
N ILE A 271 6.75 -0.34 1.50
CA ILE A 271 6.58 -1.11 0.27
C ILE A 271 5.09 -1.46 0.10
N GLU A 272 4.56 -1.23 -1.10
CA GLU A 272 3.23 -1.70 -1.50
C GLU A 272 3.33 -3.15 -2.03
N GLY A 273 2.27 -3.94 -1.83
CA GLY A 273 2.14 -5.22 -2.50
C GLY A 273 1.71 -6.38 -1.60
N ARG A 274 0.76 -6.18 -0.65
CA ARG A 274 0.23 -7.29 0.16
C ARG A 274 -0.29 -8.46 -0.68
N GLN A 275 -0.84 -8.16 -1.85
CA GLN A 275 -1.37 -9.15 -2.81
C GLN A 275 -0.28 -9.83 -3.66
N ARG A 276 1.00 -9.46 -3.51
CA ARG A 276 2.09 -10.00 -4.31
C ARG A 276 2.62 -11.30 -3.71
N SER A 277 3.34 -12.06 -4.52
CA SER A 277 3.89 -13.35 -4.13
C SER A 277 4.97 -13.22 -3.04
N PRO A 278 5.25 -14.29 -2.28
CA PRO A 278 6.38 -14.32 -1.36
C PRO A 278 7.71 -13.99 -2.04
N ALA A 279 7.90 -14.41 -3.29
CA ALA A 279 9.10 -14.11 -4.08
C ALA A 279 9.24 -12.61 -4.38
N TYR A 280 8.14 -11.91 -4.71
CA TYR A 280 8.15 -10.46 -4.83
C TYR A 280 8.58 -9.81 -3.51
N VAL A 281 7.96 -10.21 -2.39
CA VAL A 281 8.24 -9.64 -1.07
C VAL A 281 9.70 -9.87 -0.66
N GLU A 282 10.25 -11.05 -0.94
CA GLU A 282 11.66 -11.36 -0.72
C GLU A 282 12.57 -10.41 -1.50
N GLN A 283 12.40 -10.35 -2.83
CA GLN A 283 13.29 -9.61 -3.71
C GLN A 283 13.23 -8.10 -3.45
N VAL A 284 12.03 -7.55 -3.31
CA VAL A 284 11.85 -6.11 -3.04
C VAL A 284 12.41 -5.73 -1.67
N THR A 285 12.18 -6.55 -0.64
CA THR A 285 12.71 -6.28 0.71
C THR A 285 14.23 -6.33 0.71
N ARG A 286 14.83 -7.34 0.06
CA ARG A 286 16.28 -7.47 -0.05
C ARG A 286 16.92 -6.25 -0.72
N VAL A 287 16.37 -5.82 -1.85
CA VAL A 287 16.88 -4.64 -2.58
C VAL A 287 16.76 -3.38 -1.73
N TRP A 288 15.59 -3.12 -1.14
CA TRP A 288 15.37 -1.92 -0.35
C TRP A 288 16.20 -1.92 0.94
N ARG A 289 16.38 -3.07 1.59
CA ARG A 289 17.27 -3.19 2.75
C ARG A 289 18.71 -2.86 2.37
N ALA A 290 19.22 -3.44 1.29
CA ALA A 290 20.57 -3.17 0.79
C ALA A 290 20.76 -1.69 0.43
N ALA A 291 19.79 -1.07 -0.24
CA ALA A 291 19.83 0.35 -0.59
C ALA A 291 19.85 1.24 0.66
N LEU A 292 19.00 0.98 1.64
CA LEU A 292 18.97 1.72 2.89
C LEU A 292 20.26 1.54 3.71
N ASP A 293 20.82 0.33 3.75
CA ASP A 293 22.06 0.04 4.47
C ASP A 293 23.27 0.71 3.79
N SER A 294 23.31 0.71 2.46
CA SER A 294 24.32 1.42 1.68
C SER A 294 24.27 2.92 1.95
N TYR A 295 23.07 3.51 1.93
CA TYR A 295 22.88 4.92 2.28
C TYR A 295 23.34 5.22 3.72
N LEU A 296 22.93 4.41 4.71
CA LEU A 296 23.31 4.61 6.10
C LEU A 296 24.83 4.52 6.32
N LYS A 297 25.52 3.64 5.58
CA LYS A 297 26.97 3.47 5.67
C LYS A 297 27.74 4.63 5.04
N ALA A 298 27.26 5.19 3.93
CA ALA A 298 27.95 6.27 3.22
C ALA A 298 26.96 7.24 2.52
N PRO A 299 26.25 8.11 3.27
CA PRO A 299 25.19 8.96 2.71
C PRO A 299 25.63 9.81 1.52
N GLN A 300 26.84 10.38 1.58
CA GLN A 300 27.40 11.26 0.54
C GLN A 300 27.87 10.51 -0.71
N ARG A 301 27.94 9.18 -0.67
CA ARG A 301 28.35 8.31 -1.78
C ARG A 301 27.24 7.38 -2.22
N TYR A 302 26.03 7.59 -1.72
CA TYR A 302 24.90 6.77 -2.10
C TYR A 302 24.65 6.89 -3.60
N ALA A 303 24.56 5.73 -4.25
CA ALA A 303 24.15 5.60 -5.63
C ALA A 303 23.35 4.31 -5.75
N VAL A 304 22.33 4.32 -6.62
CA VAL A 304 21.56 3.12 -6.92
C VAL A 304 22.44 2.14 -7.70
N GLU A 305 22.61 0.94 -7.18
CA GLU A 305 23.32 -0.11 -7.91
C GLU A 305 22.50 -0.60 -9.12
N PRO A 306 23.13 -0.81 -10.29
CA PRO A 306 22.40 -1.29 -11.48
C PRO A 306 21.62 -2.59 -11.25
N GLY A 307 22.17 -3.51 -10.45
CA GLY A 307 21.49 -4.76 -10.11
C GLY A 307 20.21 -4.57 -9.30
N TRP A 308 20.15 -3.55 -8.44
CA TRP A 308 18.92 -3.21 -7.71
C TRP A 308 17.83 -2.73 -8.66
N ARG A 309 18.19 -1.84 -9.59
CA ARG A 309 17.26 -1.30 -10.59
C ARG A 309 16.70 -2.42 -11.47
N GLN A 310 17.57 -3.29 -11.99
CA GLN A 310 17.15 -4.42 -12.81
C GLN A 310 16.14 -5.34 -12.12
N VAL A 311 16.37 -5.64 -10.83
CA VAL A 311 15.43 -6.45 -10.03
C VAL A 311 14.09 -5.72 -9.88
N LEU A 312 14.10 -4.43 -9.50
CA LEU A 312 12.87 -3.67 -9.29
C LEU A 312 12.08 -3.46 -10.58
N ASP A 313 12.75 -3.25 -11.72
CA ASP A 313 12.09 -3.14 -13.02
C ASP A 313 11.37 -4.45 -13.39
N GLY A 314 12.00 -5.61 -13.13
CA GLY A 314 11.37 -6.93 -13.32
C GLY A 314 10.19 -7.22 -12.38
N LEU A 315 10.12 -6.54 -11.23
CA LEU A 315 9.00 -6.64 -10.30
C LEU A 315 7.90 -5.60 -10.57
N SER A 316 8.14 -4.66 -11.47
CA SER A 316 7.25 -3.52 -11.69
C SER A 316 6.05 -3.89 -12.54
N GLU A 317 4.91 -3.29 -12.22
CA GLU A 317 3.71 -3.46 -13.03
C GLU A 317 3.96 -2.87 -14.42
N GLY A 318 3.62 -3.61 -15.48
CA GLY A 318 3.91 -3.20 -16.86
C GLY A 318 5.40 -3.14 -17.20
N SER A 319 6.30 -3.62 -16.33
CA SER A 319 7.76 -3.50 -16.47
C SER A 319 8.24 -2.05 -16.57
N GLN A 320 7.50 -1.11 -15.95
CA GLN A 320 7.80 0.32 -15.96
C GLN A 320 7.80 0.89 -14.55
N THR A 321 8.73 1.82 -14.30
CA THR A 321 8.81 2.57 -13.05
C THR A 321 8.66 4.07 -13.26
N THR A 322 8.15 4.75 -12.24
CA THR A 322 8.00 6.21 -12.23
C THR A 322 8.23 6.77 -10.82
N LEU A 323 8.58 8.05 -10.76
CA LEU A 323 8.56 8.83 -9.52
C LEU A 323 7.14 9.30 -9.16
N GLY A 324 6.16 9.12 -10.05
CA GLY A 324 4.78 9.57 -9.85
C GLY A 324 4.72 11.06 -9.54
N ALA A 325 3.94 11.45 -8.53
CA ALA A 325 3.77 12.84 -8.15
C ALA A 325 5.06 13.52 -7.67
N TYR A 326 6.09 12.77 -7.23
CA TYR A 326 7.37 13.34 -6.83
C TYR A 326 8.05 14.12 -7.95
N HIS A 327 7.86 13.69 -9.21
CA HIS A 327 8.39 14.33 -10.41
C HIS A 327 7.29 15.15 -11.11
N ARG A 328 6.94 16.31 -10.54
CA ARG A 328 6.08 17.33 -11.18
C ARG A 328 6.92 18.54 -11.54
N ALA A 329 7.46 18.56 -12.76
CA ALA A 329 8.36 19.61 -13.26
C ALA A 329 7.71 21.00 -13.39
N TRP A 330 6.38 21.10 -13.38
CA TRP A 330 5.61 22.34 -13.55
C TRP A 330 5.24 23.07 -12.24
N GLN A 331 5.88 22.76 -11.11
CA GLN A 331 5.57 23.28 -9.75
C GLN A 331 6.74 24.01 -9.07
#